data_AF-A0A1H3VI24-F1
#
_entry.id   AF-A0A1H3VI24-F1
#
_cell.length_a   1.000
_cell.length_b   1.000
_cell.length_c   1.000
_cell.angle_alpha   90.00
_cell.angle_beta   90.00
_cell.angle_gamma   90.00
#
_symmetry.space_group_name_H-M   'P 1'
#
loop_
_entity.id
_entity.type
_entity.pdbx_description
1 polymer ?
#
loop_
_entity_poly.entity_id
_entity_poly.type
_entity_poly.pdbx_seq_one_letter_code
_entity_poly.pdbx_strand_id
1 'polypeptide(L)'
;MRMTIVAVSSALAGAATAPAFADRAPTPRERTAIEARLQALGFVAWDEIELDDGLREIDDARRADGAEFELELDRELNLVSQRPD
;
A
#
# COMPACT_ATOMS: atom_id res chain seq x y z
N MET A 1 0.80 15.46 18.61
CA MET A 1 -0.59 15.66 19.10
C MET A 1 -1.14 14.30 19.49
N ARG A 2 -1.72 14.16 20.69
CA ARG A 2 -2.41 12.93 21.12
C ARG A 2 -3.88 13.09 20.80
N MET A 3 -4.44 12.26 19.93
CA MET A 3 -5.85 12.30 19.61
C MET A 3 -6.48 10.94 19.93
N THR A 4 -7.03 10.86 21.14
CA THR A 4 -8.02 9.86 21.53
C THR A 4 -9.24 9.98 20.63
N ILE A 5 -9.68 8.87 20.01
CA ILE A 5 -11.00 8.78 19.37
C ILE A 5 -11.75 7.58 19.92
N VAL A 6 -13.01 7.89 20.20
CA VAL A 6 -14.06 7.17 20.89
C VAL A 6 -14.60 6.02 20.03
N ALA A 7 -14.82 4.88 20.67
CA ALA A 7 -15.56 3.75 20.10
C ALA A 7 -17.02 4.14 19.85
N VAL A 8 -17.50 3.96 18.61
CA VAL A 8 -18.92 3.98 18.28
C VAL A 8 -19.26 2.67 17.61
N SER A 9 -19.96 1.81 18.35
CA SER A 9 -20.58 0.60 17.83
C SER A 9 -21.83 0.98 17.02
N SER A 10 -21.94 0.48 15.80
CA SER A 10 -23.20 0.44 15.05
C SER A 10 -23.27 -0.87 14.29
N ALA A 11 -24.13 -1.76 14.79
CA ALA A 11 -24.52 -2.98 14.11
C ALA A 11 -25.68 -2.66 13.17
N LEU A 12 -25.56 -3.01 11.88
CA LEU A 12 -26.71 -3.39 11.06
C LEU A 12 -26.27 -4.36 9.96
N ALA A 13 -26.96 -5.51 9.93
CA ALA A 13 -26.70 -6.64 9.08
C ALA A 13 -27.09 -6.38 7.61
N GLY A 14 -26.14 -6.67 6.72
CA GLY A 14 -26.34 -6.79 5.29
C GLY A 14 -25.15 -7.58 4.73
N ALA A 15 -25.31 -8.89 4.57
CA ALA A 15 -24.30 -9.78 4.02
C ALA A 15 -24.12 -9.52 2.52
N ALA A 16 -23.43 -8.44 2.18
CA ALA A 16 -22.61 -8.38 0.98
C ALA A 16 -21.20 -8.73 1.43
N THR A 17 -20.78 -9.97 1.23
CA THR A 17 -19.35 -10.31 1.27
C THR A 17 -18.73 -9.72 0.01
N ALA A 18 -18.67 -8.39 -0.08
CA ALA A 18 -17.56 -7.77 -0.76
C ALA A 18 -16.31 -8.35 -0.08
N PRO A 19 -15.31 -8.85 -0.83
CA PRO A 19 -14.03 -9.12 -0.20
C PRO A 19 -13.65 -7.84 0.50
N ALA A 20 -13.60 -7.86 1.84
CA ALA A 20 -12.87 -6.86 2.57
C ALA A 20 -11.49 -6.87 1.90
N PHE A 21 -11.09 -5.74 1.33
CA PHE A 21 -9.72 -5.52 0.86
C PHE A 21 -8.86 -5.50 2.13
N ALA A 22 -8.70 -6.67 2.74
CA ALA A 22 -7.81 -6.89 3.85
C ALA A 22 -6.40 -6.93 3.29
N ASP A 23 -5.48 -6.41 4.09
CA ASP A 23 -4.03 -6.48 3.94
C ASP A 23 -3.66 -7.84 3.35
N ARG A 24 -3.20 -7.78 2.10
CA ARG A 24 -2.91 -8.98 1.33
C ARG A 24 -1.65 -8.78 0.51
N ALA A 25 -0.67 -9.63 0.79
CA ALA A 25 0.51 -9.78 -0.06
C ALA A 25 0.12 -9.99 -1.55
N PRO A 26 0.88 -9.40 -2.49
CA PRO A 26 0.63 -9.54 -3.91
C PRO A 26 0.81 -10.99 -4.34
N THR A 27 0.02 -11.42 -5.33
CA THR A 27 0.33 -12.63 -6.09
C THR A 27 1.69 -12.48 -6.80
N PRO A 28 2.35 -13.58 -7.21
CA PRO A 28 3.63 -13.49 -7.92
C PRO A 28 3.60 -12.62 -9.19
N ARG A 29 2.47 -12.63 -9.90
CA ARG A 29 2.28 -11.80 -11.10
C ARG A 29 2.14 -10.32 -10.75
N GLU A 30 1.35 -9.99 -9.74
CA GLU A 30 1.19 -8.61 -9.26
C GLU A 30 2.53 -8.08 -8.73
N ARG A 31 3.24 -8.88 -7.93
CA ARG A 31 4.57 -8.54 -7.41
C ARG A 31 5.51 -8.14 -8.54
N THR A 32 5.67 -9.00 -9.54
CA THR A 32 6.52 -8.71 -10.71
C THR A 32 6.15 -7.37 -11.39
N ALA A 33 4.86 -7.07 -11.52
CA ALA A 33 4.40 -5.83 -12.15
C ALA A 33 4.68 -4.60 -11.27
N ILE A 34 4.48 -4.71 -9.96
CA ILE A 34 4.76 -3.65 -8.99
C ILE A 34 6.26 -3.37 -8.95
N GLU A 35 7.10 -4.40 -8.82
CA GLU A 35 8.57 -4.26 -8.77
C GLU A 35 9.12 -3.60 -10.05
N ALA A 36 8.64 -3.98 -11.23
CA ALA A 36 9.00 -3.33 -12.48
C ALA A 36 8.59 -1.84 -12.50
N ARG A 37 7.42 -1.51 -11.92
CA ARG A 37 6.98 -0.13 -11.79
C ARG A 37 7.85 0.67 -10.83
N LEU A 38 8.21 0.12 -9.66
CA LEU A 38 9.08 0.76 -8.68
C LEU A 38 10.46 1.06 -9.27
N GLN A 39 11.04 0.10 -9.99
CA GLN A 39 12.30 0.29 -10.72
C GLN A 39 12.19 1.40 -11.77
N ALA A 40 11.09 1.46 -12.52
CA ALA A 40 10.84 2.53 -13.49
C ALA A 40 10.68 3.92 -12.83
N LEU A 41 10.27 3.97 -11.55
CA LEU A 41 10.20 5.20 -10.74
C LEU A 41 11.55 5.55 -10.05
N GLY A 42 12.58 4.71 -10.23
CA GLY A 42 13.93 4.91 -9.72
C GLY A 42 14.18 4.42 -8.30
N PHE A 43 13.32 3.55 -7.77
CA PHE A 43 13.56 2.85 -6.50
C PHE A 43 14.41 1.60 -6.76
N VAL A 44 15.27 1.27 -5.79
CA VAL A 44 16.26 0.19 -5.90
C VAL A 44 16.10 -0.89 -4.85
N ALA A 45 15.35 -0.63 -3.77
CA ALA A 45 14.98 -1.58 -2.74
C ALA A 45 13.64 -1.18 -2.10
N TRP A 46 13.00 -2.11 -1.40
CA TRP A 46 11.75 -1.99 -0.64
C TRP A 46 11.63 -3.22 0.27
N ASP A 47 10.86 -3.15 1.35
CA ASP A 47 10.67 -4.30 2.27
C ASP A 47 9.33 -5.02 2.00
N GLU A 48 8.22 -4.36 2.34
CA GLU A 48 6.88 -4.92 2.19
C GLU A 48 6.16 -4.37 0.95
N ILE A 49 5.27 -5.19 0.39
CA ILE A 49 4.28 -4.79 -0.61
C ILE A 49 2.97 -5.43 -0.19
N GLU A 50 1.94 -4.64 0.02
CA GLU A 50 0.62 -5.13 0.39
C GLU A 50 -0.51 -4.45 -0.39
N LEU A 51 -1.73 -4.93 -0.17
CA LEU A 51 -2.95 -4.33 -0.67
C LEU A 51 -3.76 -3.91 0.54
N ASP A 52 -3.75 -2.62 0.85
CA ASP A 52 -4.55 -2.02 1.91
C ASP A 52 -5.49 -0.97 1.30
N ASP A 53 -6.75 -0.97 1.72
CA ASP A 53 -7.79 -0.04 1.28
C ASP A 53 -7.92 0.13 -0.25
N GLY A 54 -7.54 -0.91 -1.00
CA GLY A 54 -7.58 -0.93 -2.48
C GLY A 54 -6.38 -0.30 -3.17
N LEU A 55 -5.37 0.14 -2.42
CA LEU A 55 -4.09 0.67 -2.89
C LEU A 55 -2.97 -0.36 -2.65
N ARG A 56 -1.92 -0.30 -3.49
CA ARG A 56 -0.68 -1.02 -3.21
C ARG A 56 0.20 -0.14 -2.34
N GLU A 57 0.36 -0.54 -1.10
CA GLU A 57 1.30 0.07 -0.17
C GLU A 57 2.66 -0.60 -0.30
N ILE A 58 3.73 0.20 -0.26
CA ILE A 58 5.12 -0.23 -0.34
C ILE A 58 5.92 0.53 0.70
N ASP A 59 6.45 -0.21 1.67
CA ASP A 59 7.20 0.32 2.80
C ASP A 59 8.70 0.32 2.51
N ASP A 60 9.42 1.25 3.15
CA ASP A 60 10.87 1.38 3.07
C ASP A 60 11.40 1.44 1.62
N ALA A 61 10.63 2.03 0.69
CA ALA A 61 11.03 2.12 -0.71
C ALA A 61 12.24 3.07 -0.85
N ARG A 62 13.40 2.50 -1.15
CA ARG A 62 14.69 3.19 -1.11
C ARG A 62 15.18 3.60 -2.49
N ARG A 63 15.69 4.83 -2.61
CA ARG A 63 16.44 5.32 -3.78
C ARG A 63 17.94 5.04 -3.64
N ALA A 64 18.70 5.22 -4.73
CA ALA A 64 20.13 4.94 -4.75
C ALA A 64 20.97 5.85 -3.81
N ASP A 65 20.44 7.01 -3.43
CA ASP A 65 21.03 7.93 -2.46
C ASP A 65 20.72 7.55 -1.00
N GLY A 66 19.93 6.50 -0.77
CA GLY A 66 19.54 6.01 0.54
C GLY A 66 18.28 6.65 1.11
N ALA A 67 17.60 7.54 0.39
CA ALA A 67 16.33 8.10 0.85
C ALA A 67 15.22 7.04 0.79
N GLU A 68 14.46 6.93 1.87
CA GLU A 68 13.36 5.97 2.09
C GLU A 68 12.00 6.68 2.03
N PHE A 69 11.01 5.94 1.55
CA PHE A 69 9.67 6.45 1.31
C PHE A 69 8.62 5.34 1.50
N GLU A 70 7.50 5.71 2.08
CA GLU A 70 6.24 5.00 1.97
C GLU A 70 5.55 5.41 0.65
N LEU A 71 5.13 4.42 -0.14
CA LEU A 71 4.48 4.65 -1.44
C LEU A 71 3.10 4.01 -1.47
N GLU A 72 2.15 4.71 -2.09
CA GLU A 72 0.85 4.12 -2.44
C GLU A 72 0.69 4.15 -3.98
N LEU A 73 0.33 3.02 -4.58
CA LEU A 73 -0.04 2.91 -5.99
C LEU A 73 -1.51 2.55 -6.15
N ASP A 74 -2.18 3.12 -7.16
CA ASP A 74 -3.53 2.68 -7.53
C ASP A 74 -3.53 1.32 -8.25
N ARG A 75 -4.72 0.84 -8.63
CA ARG A 75 -4.91 -0.44 -9.34
C ARG A 75 -4.17 -0.50 -10.68
N GLU A 76 -3.99 0.66 -11.32
CA GLU A 76 -3.28 0.83 -12.59
C GLU A 76 -1.77 1.06 -12.39
N LEU A 77 -1.28 0.99 -11.15
CA LEU A 77 0.11 1.23 -10.74
C LEU A 77 0.58 2.67 -10.98
N ASN A 78 -0.34 3.63 -10.95
CA ASN A 78 0.02 5.04 -10.87
C ASN A 78 0.39 5.38 -9.42
N LEU A 79 1.46 6.14 -9.25
CA LEU A 79 1.87 6.64 -7.94
C LEU A 79 0.86 7.70 -7.48
N VAL A 80 0.16 7.42 -6.38
CA VAL A 80 -0.83 8.34 -5.80
C VAL A 80 -0.35 9.01 -4.51
N SER A 81 0.57 8.36 -3.79
CA SER A 81 1.25 8.93 -2.62
C SER A 81 2.73 8.55 -2.62
N GLN A 82 3.57 9.49 -2.21
CA GLN A 82 4.98 9.27 -1.85
C GLN A 82 5.30 10.15 -0.64
N ARG A 83 5.55 9.52 0.51
CA ARG A 83 5.86 10.20 1.77
C ARG A 83 7.24 9.74 2.24
N PRO A 84 8.09 10.62 2.79
CA PRO A 84 9.28 10.17 3.51
C PRO A 84 8.87 9.24 4.66
N ASP A 85 9.58 8.13 4.79
CA ASP A 85 9.46 7.17 5.91
C ASP A 85 10.23 7.67 7.15
#